data_AF-A0A352NNW7-F1
#
_entry.id   AF-A0A352NNW7-F1
#
_cell.length_a   1.000
_cell.length_b   1.000
_cell.length_c   1.000
_cell.angle_alpha   90.00
_cell.angle_beta   90.00
_cell.angle_gamma   90.00
#
_symmetry.space_group_name_H-M   'P 1'
#
loop_
_entity.id
_entity.type
_entity.pdbx_description
1 polymer ?
#
loop_
_entity_poly.entity_id
_entity_poly.type
_entity_poly.pdbx_seq_one_letter_code
_entity_poly.pdbx_strand_id
1 'polypeptide(L)'
;MRFLEYLKRFTYTPNDFYDHLMGMEDAASGDVDLVILPAMTGDAGNEAALEPTVTEANADLVVPVTIQVMNKTKTKVLAFYNGTLEVKVDITSAAGTIAIDDGDAGEAGADAAANMTFENGVCNFNLVLGGTWAENDTIKVTVDDSNVGIMGYTVEKNAHFLVDVDADPAPEG
;
A
#
# COMPACT_ATOMS: atom_id res chain seq x y z
N MET A 1 12.54 11.54 29.03
CA MET A 1 11.23 11.95 29.55
C MET A 1 10.78 13.13 28.70
N ARG A 2 9.71 12.95 27.91
CA ARG A 2 9.20 13.98 26.98
C ARG A 2 8.68 15.17 27.77
N PHE A 3 8.67 16.36 27.18
CA PHE A 3 8.16 17.57 27.85
C PHE A 3 6.71 17.39 28.32
N LEU A 4 5.89 16.69 27.53
CA LEU A 4 4.51 16.36 27.89
C LEU A 4 4.39 15.35 29.04
N GLU A 5 5.28 14.35 29.14
CA GLU A 5 5.35 13.43 30.28
C GLU A 5 5.74 14.15 31.58
N TYR A 6 6.60 15.16 31.47
CA TYR A 6 6.95 16.03 32.59
C TYR A 6 5.73 16.85 33.01
N LEU A 7 5.05 17.53 32.08
CA LEU A 7 3.85 18.33 32.39
C LEU A 7 2.71 17.50 32.99
N LYS A 8 2.51 16.26 32.53
CA LYS A 8 1.54 15.30 33.08
C LYS A 8 1.69 15.08 34.59
N ARG A 9 2.91 15.24 35.14
CA ARG A 9 3.19 15.08 36.58
C ARG A 9 2.95 16.34 37.41
N PHE A 10 2.91 17.52 36.79
CA PHE A 10 2.93 18.81 37.50
C PHE A 10 1.69 19.69 37.26
N THR A 11 0.72 19.20 36.51
CA THR A 11 -0.47 19.95 36.11
C THR A 11 -1.75 19.19 36.48
N TYR A 12 -2.85 19.93 36.68
CA TYR A 12 -4.17 19.36 36.98
C TYR A 12 -4.98 18.97 35.73
N THR A 13 -4.36 19.02 34.55
CA THR A 13 -5.02 18.66 33.29
C THR A 13 -5.16 17.13 33.22
N PRO A 14 -6.29 16.59 32.73
CA PRO A 14 -6.47 15.16 32.59
C PRO A 14 -5.32 14.50 31.82
N ASN A 15 -4.90 13.32 32.27
CA ASN A 15 -3.82 12.54 31.64
C ASN A 15 -4.08 12.30 30.15
N ASP A 16 -5.34 12.10 29.77
CA ASP A 16 -5.78 11.88 28.39
C ASP A 16 -5.46 13.07 27.46
N PHE A 17 -5.41 14.30 27.98
CA PHE A 17 -5.01 15.49 27.22
C PHE A 17 -3.53 15.42 26.83
N TYR A 18 -2.67 15.03 27.78
CA TYR A 18 -1.24 14.86 27.51
C TYR A 18 -0.97 13.66 26.61
N ASP A 19 -1.72 12.58 26.78
CA ASP A 19 -1.62 11.39 25.92
C ASP A 19 -2.06 11.71 24.48
N HIS A 20 -3.10 12.53 24.32
CA HIS A 20 -3.50 13.05 23.01
C HIS A 20 -2.42 13.94 22.38
N LEU A 21 -1.84 14.88 23.13
CA LEU A 21 -0.78 15.74 22.63
C LEU A 21 0.51 14.98 22.30
N MET A 22 0.86 13.95 23.07
CA MET A 22 1.99 13.06 22.75
C MET A 22 1.70 12.24 21.49
N GLY A 23 0.45 11.81 21.31
CA GLY A 23 -0.01 11.19 20.07
C GLY A 23 0.13 12.14 18.87
N MET A 24 -0.21 13.42 19.04
CA MET A 24 0.01 14.45 18.01
C MET A 24 1.49 14.73 17.77
N GLU A 25 2.34 14.75 18.81
CA GLU A 25 3.79 14.92 18.67
C GLU A 25 4.41 13.75 17.91
N ASP A 26 4.04 12.49 18.23
CA ASP A 26 4.49 11.29 17.50
C ASP A 26 4.02 11.30 16.05
N ALA A 27 2.78 11.72 15.83
CA ALA A 27 2.19 11.88 14.51
C ALA A 27 2.89 12.97 13.69
N ALA A 28 3.26 14.07 14.33
CA ALA A 28 3.89 15.22 13.70
C ALA A 28 5.41 15.14 13.66
N SER A 29 6.05 14.21 14.38
CA SER A 29 7.50 14.08 14.42
C SER A 29 8.00 13.21 13.27
N GLY A 30 8.40 13.85 12.17
CA GLY A 30 9.52 13.40 11.32
C GLY A 30 9.33 12.20 10.41
N ASP A 31 8.53 11.23 10.82
CA ASP A 31 8.75 9.83 10.48
C ASP A 31 7.45 9.27 9.89
N VAL A 32 7.19 9.65 8.64
CA VAL A 32 6.07 9.13 7.83
C VAL A 32 6.59 8.03 6.90
N ASP A 33 5.81 6.97 6.75
CA ASP A 33 6.07 5.89 5.80
C ASP A 33 4.75 5.44 5.14
N LEU A 34 4.87 4.81 3.98
CA LEU A 34 3.74 4.21 3.27
C LEU A 34 3.83 2.69 3.40
N VAL A 35 2.75 2.08 3.87
CA VAL A 35 2.61 0.63 3.98
C VAL A 35 1.55 0.17 3.00
N ILE A 36 1.91 -0.76 2.13
CA ILE A 36 1.01 -1.37 1.15
C ILE A 36 0.71 -2.79 1.60
N LEU A 37 -0.57 -3.16 1.61
CA LEU A 37 -1.09 -4.47 1.98
C LEU A 37 -1.83 -5.08 0.79
N PRO A 38 -1.80 -6.41 0.60
CA PRO A 38 -1.06 -7.40 1.41
C PRO A 38 0.45 -7.19 1.37
N ALA A 39 1.13 -7.47 2.49
CA ALA A 39 2.56 -7.20 2.63
C ALA A 39 3.39 -8.18 1.79
N MET A 40 4.51 -7.70 1.23
CA MET A 40 5.49 -8.58 0.59
C MET A 40 5.96 -9.66 1.54
N THR A 41 6.25 -10.83 0.99
CA THR A 41 6.70 -12.01 1.73
C THR A 41 8.22 -12.20 1.57
N GLY A 42 8.74 -13.33 2.05
CA GLY A 42 10.17 -13.64 1.97
C GLY A 42 11.07 -12.88 2.95
N ASP A 43 12.32 -13.34 3.02
CA ASP A 43 13.33 -12.72 3.87
C ASP A 43 13.65 -11.30 3.36
N ALA A 44 13.51 -10.32 4.26
CA ALA A 44 13.60 -8.88 3.99
C ALA A 44 12.50 -8.29 3.07
N GLY A 45 11.41 -9.02 2.80
CA GLY A 45 10.27 -8.49 2.04
C GLY A 45 10.57 -8.35 0.54
N ASN A 46 11.18 -9.38 -0.05
CA ASN A 46 11.61 -9.38 -1.45
C ASN A 46 10.75 -10.28 -2.36
N GLU A 47 9.85 -11.08 -1.80
CA GLU A 47 8.95 -11.98 -2.53
C GLU A 47 7.57 -11.33 -2.68
N ALA A 48 6.80 -11.80 -3.67
CA ALA A 48 5.47 -11.26 -3.93
C ALA A 48 4.55 -11.43 -2.72
N ALA A 49 3.62 -10.49 -2.56
CA ALA A 49 2.62 -10.60 -1.50
C ALA A 49 1.63 -11.75 -1.74
N LEU A 50 1.39 -12.11 -3.00
CA LEU A 50 0.48 -13.15 -3.46
C LEU A 50 1.09 -13.91 -4.63
N GLU A 51 0.85 -15.22 -4.64
CA GLU A 51 1.32 -16.14 -5.69
C GLU A 51 0.14 -16.95 -6.25
N PRO A 52 -0.80 -16.31 -6.99
CA PRO A 52 -1.91 -17.02 -7.61
C PRO A 52 -1.40 -17.87 -8.78
N THR A 53 -2.03 -19.02 -8.98
CA THR A 53 -1.75 -19.86 -10.15
C THR A 53 -2.21 -19.19 -11.46
N VAL A 54 -1.67 -19.62 -12.60
CA VAL A 54 -2.14 -19.21 -13.93
C VAL A 54 -3.67 -19.34 -14.04
N THR A 55 -4.25 -20.45 -13.60
CA THR A 55 -5.70 -20.66 -13.64
C THR A 55 -6.44 -19.62 -12.78
N GLU A 56 -5.95 -19.30 -11.58
CA GLU A 56 -6.58 -18.31 -10.70
C GLU A 56 -6.46 -16.89 -11.26
N ALA A 57 -5.28 -16.51 -11.75
CA ALA A 57 -5.03 -15.19 -12.34
C ALA A 57 -5.92 -14.93 -13.58
N ASN A 58 -6.24 -15.99 -14.33
CA ASN A 58 -7.13 -15.94 -15.50
C ASN A 58 -8.62 -16.10 -15.17
N ALA A 59 -9.00 -16.22 -13.90
CA ALA A 59 -10.38 -16.40 -13.45
C ALA A 59 -11.02 -15.10 -12.90
N ASP A 60 -10.71 -13.95 -13.53
CA ASP A 60 -11.15 -12.61 -13.10
C ASP A 60 -10.77 -12.31 -11.64
N LEU A 61 -9.52 -12.61 -11.27
CA LEU A 61 -9.03 -12.46 -9.90
C LEU A 61 -9.11 -11.00 -9.44
N VAL A 62 -9.70 -10.80 -8.26
CA VAL A 62 -9.75 -9.49 -7.59
C VAL A 62 -8.83 -9.49 -6.38
N VAL A 63 -7.85 -8.60 -6.39
CA VAL A 63 -6.89 -8.42 -5.31
C VAL A 63 -7.21 -7.13 -4.54
N PRO A 64 -7.68 -7.21 -3.28
CA PRO A 64 -7.88 -6.03 -2.45
C PRO A 64 -6.53 -5.48 -1.98
N VAL A 65 -6.28 -4.20 -2.22
CA VAL A 65 -5.07 -3.49 -1.82
C VAL A 65 -5.41 -2.37 -0.85
N THR A 66 -4.62 -2.25 0.22
CA THR A 66 -4.73 -1.16 1.19
C THR A 66 -3.41 -0.43 1.29
N ILE A 67 -3.42 0.89 1.12
CA ILE A 67 -2.27 1.76 1.37
C ILE A 67 -2.53 2.55 2.64
N GLN A 68 -1.60 2.49 3.58
CA GLN A 68 -1.66 3.19 4.86
C GLN A 68 -0.49 4.16 4.99
N VAL A 69 -0.80 5.41 5.31
CA VAL A 69 0.18 6.37 5.80
C VAL A 69 0.41 6.08 7.27
N MET A 70 1.59 5.55 7.61
CA MET A 70 1.94 5.15 8.96
C MET A 70 3.13 5.95 9.48
N ASN A 71 3.32 5.89 10.80
CA ASN A 71 4.59 6.30 11.36
C ASN A 71 5.72 5.36 10.89
N LYS A 72 6.98 5.80 10.86
CA LYS A 72 8.12 5.03 10.32
C LYS A 72 8.37 3.68 11.00
N THR A 73 7.92 3.51 12.24
CA THR A 73 7.97 2.19 12.92
C THR A 73 6.85 1.25 12.50
N LYS A 74 5.94 1.67 11.61
CA LYS A 74 4.79 0.92 11.06
C LYS A 74 3.84 0.39 12.14
N THR A 75 3.65 1.17 13.20
CA THR A 75 2.81 0.78 14.36
C THR A 75 1.50 1.53 14.47
N LYS A 76 1.41 2.73 13.88
CA LYS A 76 0.26 3.61 13.98
C LYS A 76 -0.03 4.25 12.63
N VAL A 77 -1.29 4.19 12.20
CA VAL A 77 -1.79 4.93 11.04
C VAL A 77 -1.93 6.40 11.41
N LEU A 78 -1.47 7.28 10.51
CA LEU A 78 -1.56 8.72 10.63
C LEU A 78 -2.94 9.20 10.20
N ALA A 79 -3.94 8.99 11.08
CA ALA A 79 -5.35 9.24 10.80
C ALA A 79 -5.73 10.70 10.50
N PHE A 80 -4.82 11.65 10.66
CA PHE A 80 -5.03 13.06 10.32
C PHE A 80 -4.72 13.36 8.85
N TYR A 81 -4.03 12.47 8.13
CA TYR A 81 -3.73 12.66 6.73
C TYR A 81 -4.99 12.46 5.88
N ASN A 82 -5.31 13.44 5.05
CA ASN A 82 -6.34 13.34 4.02
C ASN A 82 -5.76 14.01 2.76
N GLY A 83 -5.77 13.31 1.63
CA GLY A 83 -5.10 13.78 0.43
C GLY A 83 -5.34 12.86 -0.75
N THR A 84 -4.84 13.25 -1.92
CA THR A 84 -4.88 12.44 -3.13
C THR A 84 -3.46 12.15 -3.56
N LEU A 85 -3.14 10.88 -3.80
CA LEU A 85 -1.87 10.43 -4.35
C LEU A 85 -2.13 9.56 -5.58
N GLU A 86 -1.23 9.63 -6.56
CA GLU A 86 -1.29 8.74 -7.71
C GLU A 86 -0.78 7.36 -7.31
N VAL A 87 -1.55 6.32 -7.61
CA VAL A 87 -1.16 4.92 -7.49
C VAL A 87 -0.93 4.39 -8.90
N LYS A 88 0.22 3.74 -9.10
CA LYS A 88 0.58 3.07 -10.34
C LYS A 88 0.71 1.59 -10.12
N VAL A 89 0.28 0.84 -11.12
CA VAL A 89 0.32 -0.61 -11.16
C VAL A 89 1.06 -1.01 -12.41
N ASP A 90 2.30 -1.42 -12.22
CA ASP A 90 3.20 -1.84 -13.29
C ASP A 90 3.06 -3.36 -13.50
N ILE A 91 2.95 -3.80 -14.75
CA ILE A 91 2.80 -5.22 -15.11
C ILE A 91 3.89 -5.68 -16.06
N THR A 92 4.27 -6.96 -15.99
CA THR A 92 5.17 -7.57 -16.98
C THR A 92 4.46 -8.38 -18.05
N SER A 93 3.16 -8.65 -17.86
CA SER A 93 2.36 -9.39 -18.84
C SER A 93 2.19 -8.57 -20.12
N ALA A 94 2.19 -9.25 -21.27
CA ALA A 94 1.89 -8.63 -22.56
C ALA A 94 0.40 -8.79 -22.98
N ALA A 95 -0.32 -9.68 -22.31
CA ALA A 95 -1.71 -10.04 -22.64
C ALA A 95 -2.69 -9.84 -21.48
N GLY A 96 -2.19 -9.72 -20.24
CA GLY A 96 -2.97 -9.37 -19.07
C GLY A 96 -3.45 -7.91 -19.13
N THR A 97 -4.59 -7.65 -18.53
CA THR A 97 -5.14 -6.30 -18.33
C THR A 97 -5.40 -6.07 -16.85
N ILE A 98 -5.26 -4.85 -16.36
CA ILE A 98 -5.58 -4.49 -14.97
C ILE A 98 -6.54 -3.30 -14.94
N ALA A 99 -7.62 -3.45 -14.18
CA ALA A 99 -8.44 -2.35 -13.73
C ALA A 99 -8.17 -2.03 -12.25
N ILE A 100 -8.19 -0.74 -11.91
CA ILE A 100 -8.24 -0.26 -10.53
C ILE A 100 -9.71 0.04 -10.22
N ASP A 101 -10.23 -0.61 -9.17
CA ASP A 101 -11.65 -0.65 -8.81
C ASP A 101 -12.53 -1.06 -10.01
N ASP A 102 -13.69 -0.42 -10.18
CA ASP A 102 -14.61 -0.62 -11.30
C ASP A 102 -14.19 0.20 -12.54
N GLY A 103 -12.91 0.58 -12.64
CA GLY A 103 -12.35 1.32 -13.78
C GLY A 103 -12.17 0.46 -15.04
N ASP A 104 -11.89 1.11 -16.17
CA ASP A 104 -11.58 0.39 -17.42
C ASP A 104 -10.17 -0.24 -17.32
N ALA A 105 -10.06 -1.51 -17.70
CA ALA A 105 -8.83 -2.31 -17.55
C ALA A 105 -7.66 -1.93 -18.48
N GLY A 106 -7.78 -0.81 -19.20
CA GLY A 106 -6.81 -0.38 -20.19
C GLY A 106 -6.65 -1.34 -21.37
N GLU A 107 -5.55 -1.17 -22.10
CA GLU A 107 -5.15 -2.08 -23.18
C GLU A 107 -4.35 -3.27 -22.61
N ALA A 108 -4.33 -4.39 -23.32
CA ALA A 108 -3.54 -5.55 -22.92
C ALA A 108 -2.04 -5.21 -22.84
N GLY A 109 -1.41 -5.60 -21.73
CA GLY A 109 -0.01 -5.34 -21.43
C GLY A 109 0.32 -3.88 -21.09
N ALA A 110 -0.69 -3.03 -20.84
CA ALA A 110 -0.47 -1.67 -20.38
C ALA A 110 -0.52 -1.57 -18.86
N ASP A 111 0.35 -0.72 -18.30
CA ASP A 111 0.30 -0.33 -16.90
C ASP A 111 -0.96 0.49 -16.59
N ALA A 112 -1.40 0.46 -15.33
CA ALA A 112 -2.54 1.25 -14.86
C ALA A 112 -2.08 2.35 -13.89
N ALA A 113 -2.75 3.50 -13.92
CA ALA A 113 -2.51 4.59 -12.98
C ALA A 113 -3.83 5.27 -12.61
N ALA A 114 -4.01 5.60 -11.34
CA ALA A 114 -5.19 6.30 -10.85
C ALA A 114 -4.84 7.24 -9.69
N ASN A 115 -5.51 8.39 -9.65
CA ASN A 115 -5.43 9.30 -8.51
C ASN A 115 -6.38 8.83 -7.41
N MET A 116 -5.81 8.36 -6.30
CA MET A 116 -6.54 7.72 -5.22
C MET A 116 -6.66 8.63 -4.01
N THR A 117 -7.85 8.71 -3.44
CA THR A 117 -8.11 9.51 -2.24
C THR A 117 -7.81 8.71 -0.98
N PHE A 118 -7.03 9.31 -0.09
CA PHE A 118 -6.73 8.82 1.25
C PHE A 118 -7.66 9.52 2.23
N GLU A 119 -8.39 8.73 3.00
CA GLU A 119 -9.23 9.19 4.08
C GLU A 119 -8.69 8.66 5.40
N ASN A 120 -8.41 9.57 6.34
CA ASN A 120 -7.80 9.25 7.62
C ASN A 120 -6.54 8.36 7.49
N GLY A 121 -5.65 8.72 6.57
CA GLY A 121 -4.39 8.01 6.34
C GLY A 121 -4.53 6.65 5.66
N VAL A 122 -5.71 6.26 5.19
CA VAL A 122 -5.94 4.96 4.54
C VAL A 122 -6.56 5.16 3.16
N CYS A 123 -6.07 4.39 2.19
CA CYS A 123 -6.68 4.23 0.88
C CYS A 123 -6.92 2.75 0.64
N ASN A 124 -8.12 2.38 0.17
CA ASN A 124 -8.46 1.02 -0.20
C ASN A 124 -8.94 1.02 -1.65
N PHE A 125 -8.49 0.03 -2.41
CA PHE A 125 -8.93 -0.21 -3.77
C PHE A 125 -8.79 -1.67 -4.13
N ASN A 126 -9.46 -2.09 -5.19
CA ASN A 126 -9.35 -3.43 -5.74
C ASN A 126 -8.55 -3.39 -7.04
N LEU A 127 -7.69 -4.38 -7.24
CA LEU A 127 -7.10 -4.65 -8.55
C LEU A 127 -7.84 -5.82 -9.17
N VAL A 128 -8.44 -5.58 -10.33
CA VAL A 128 -9.16 -6.61 -11.09
C VAL A 128 -8.28 -7.04 -12.24
N LEU A 129 -7.83 -8.29 -12.21
CA LEU A 129 -7.07 -8.90 -13.29
C LEU A 129 -8.05 -9.38 -14.36
N GLY A 130 -7.76 -9.02 -15.61
CA GLY A 130 -8.44 -9.56 -16.79
C GLY A 130 -7.42 -9.95 -17.85
N GLY A 131 -7.90 -10.29 -19.05
CA GLY A 131 -7.02 -10.67 -20.16
C GLY A 131 -6.39 -12.05 -19.94
N THR A 132 -5.14 -12.23 -20.36
CA THR A 132 -4.42 -13.51 -20.21
C THR A 132 -3.09 -13.34 -19.49
N TRP A 133 -2.95 -14.03 -18.36
CA TRP A 133 -1.74 -14.06 -17.52
C TRP A 133 -0.99 -15.36 -17.67
N ALA A 134 0.34 -15.28 -17.74
CA ALA A 134 1.25 -16.41 -17.85
C ALA A 134 2.12 -16.57 -16.59
N GLU A 135 2.74 -17.73 -16.43
CA GLU A 135 3.71 -18.00 -15.37
C GLU A 135 4.84 -16.95 -15.38
N ASN A 136 5.21 -16.46 -14.20
CA ASN A 136 6.17 -15.38 -13.96
C ASN A 136 5.71 -13.99 -14.42
N ASP A 137 4.43 -13.81 -14.79
CA ASP A 137 3.89 -12.46 -14.93
C ASP A 137 3.77 -11.83 -13.54
N THR A 138 4.21 -10.58 -13.42
CA THR A 138 4.32 -9.87 -12.16
C THR A 138 3.47 -8.60 -12.15
N ILE A 139 3.01 -8.23 -10.96
CA ILE A 139 2.29 -6.97 -10.69
C ILE A 139 3.01 -6.24 -9.56
N LYS A 140 3.39 -4.98 -9.80
CA LYS A 140 4.01 -4.10 -8.79
C LYS A 140 3.17 -2.87 -8.60
N VAL A 141 3.01 -2.46 -7.34
CA VAL A 141 2.28 -1.24 -6.98
C VAL A 141 3.28 -0.19 -6.50
N THR A 142 3.22 1.00 -7.09
CA THR A 142 3.97 2.18 -6.63
C THR A 142 3.01 3.31 -6.29
N VAL A 143 3.43 4.17 -5.36
CA VAL A 143 2.74 5.41 -5.05
C VAL A 143 3.61 6.54 -5.56
N ASP A 144 3.06 7.31 -6.50
CA ASP A 144 3.67 8.44 -7.19
C ASP A 144 4.90 8.07 -8.06
N ASP A 145 5.28 8.98 -8.94
CA ASP A 145 6.43 8.85 -9.82
C ASP A 145 7.76 8.98 -9.09
N SER A 146 7.75 9.71 -7.97
CA SER A 146 8.93 10.06 -7.19
C SER A 146 8.64 10.00 -5.69
N ASN A 147 9.61 10.42 -4.87
CA ASN A 147 9.38 10.50 -3.44
C ASN A 147 8.19 11.44 -3.13
N VAL A 148 7.29 10.98 -2.27
CA VAL A 148 6.04 11.67 -1.99
C VAL A 148 6.25 12.66 -0.85
N GLY A 149 5.79 13.89 -1.03
CA GLY A 149 5.70 14.88 0.03
C GLY A 149 4.43 14.71 0.85
N ILE A 150 4.50 14.06 2.02
CA ILE A 150 3.37 13.94 2.95
C ILE A 150 3.60 14.89 4.12
N MET A 151 2.82 15.97 4.18
CA MET A 151 2.85 16.96 5.27
C MET A 151 4.24 17.56 5.54
N GLY A 152 5.01 17.77 4.47
CA GLY A 152 6.38 18.30 4.53
C GLY A 152 7.46 17.24 4.75
N TYR A 153 7.08 15.97 4.94
CA TYR A 153 8.00 14.84 5.00
C TYR A 153 8.13 14.16 3.64
N THR A 154 9.35 13.78 3.31
CA THR A 154 9.65 13.01 2.10
C THR A 154 9.53 11.52 2.43
N VAL A 155 8.57 10.84 1.82
CA VAL A 155 8.45 9.39 1.83
C VAL A 155 9.13 8.83 0.59
N GLU A 156 10.04 7.87 0.77
CA GLU A 156 10.76 7.27 -0.34
C GLU A 156 9.82 6.42 -1.19
N LYS A 157 9.97 6.52 -2.52
CA LYS A 157 9.27 5.64 -3.44
C LYS A 157 9.69 4.20 -3.20
N ASN A 158 8.72 3.30 -3.08
CA ASN A 158 8.94 1.87 -3.00
C ASN A 158 8.00 1.16 -3.97
N ALA A 159 8.57 0.28 -4.80
CA ALA A 159 7.80 -0.61 -5.66
C ALA A 159 7.45 -1.87 -4.90
N HIS A 160 6.20 -1.95 -4.48
CA HIS A 160 5.67 -3.07 -3.72
C HIS A 160 5.33 -4.22 -4.66
N PHE A 161 6.02 -5.34 -4.50
CA PHE A 161 5.81 -6.53 -5.30
C PHE A 161 4.55 -7.26 -4.84
N LEU A 162 3.46 -7.12 -5.58
CA LEU A 162 2.14 -7.56 -5.14
C LEU A 162 1.83 -8.99 -5.58
N VAL A 163 2.02 -9.29 -6.85
CA VAL A 163 1.66 -10.59 -7.45
C VAL A 163 2.80 -11.13 -8.27
N ASP A 164 3.09 -12.42 -8.12
CA ASP A 164 3.86 -13.25 -9.06
C ASP A 164 3.00 -14.44 -9.48
N VAL A 165 2.75 -14.62 -10.77
CA VAL A 165 1.84 -15.67 -11.24
C VAL A 165 2.58 -17.00 -11.30
N ASP A 166 2.12 -17.97 -10.52
CA ASP A 166 2.71 -19.31 -10.43
C ASP A 166 2.13 -20.26 -11.49
N ALA A 167 2.91 -21.28 -11.86
CA ALA A 167 2.43 -22.36 -12.71
C ALA A 167 1.29 -23.13 -12.02
N ASP A 168 0.33 -23.60 -12.81
CA ASP A 168 -0.70 -24.51 -12.31
C ASP A 168 -0.06 -25.80 -11.76
N PRO A 169 -0.55 -26.33 -10.62
CA PRO A 169 -0.06 -27.59 -10.10
C PRO A 169 -0.31 -28.72 -11.11
N ALA A 170 0.65 -29.62 -11.25
CA ALA A 170 0.49 -30.77 -12.12
C ALA A 170 -0.74 -31.61 -11.69
N PRO A 171 -1.58 -32.06 -12.62
CA PRO A 171 -2.72 -32.90 -12.27
C PRO A 171 -2.21 -34.19 -11.61
N GLU A 172 -2.67 -34.46 -10.39
CA GLU A 172 -2.37 -35.74 -9.71
C GLU A 172 -2.93 -36.88 -10.58
N GLY A 173 -2.02 -37.68 -11.14
CA GLY A 173 -2.31 -38.82 -12.03
C GLY A 173 -2.62 -40.12 -11.30
#